data_AF-A0A921TFD1-F1
#
_entry.id   AF-A0A921TFD1-F1
#
_cell.length_a   1.000
_cell.length_b   1.000
_cell.length_c   1.000
_cell.angle_alpha   90.00
_cell.angle_beta   90.00
_cell.angle_gamma   90.00
#
_symmetry.space_group_name_H-M   'P 1'
#
loop_
_entity.id
_entity.type
_entity.pdbx_description
1 polymer ?
#
loop_
_entity_poly.entity_id
_entity_poly.type
_entity_poly.pdbx_seq_one_letter_code
_entity_poly.pdbx_strand_id
1 'polypeptide(L)'
;MHVLAAASPEDVVRQVDAGRFREAEAAIAGALADPALEPQARRALEFERERMRRIRLDFSLDREAVLAQLRRHIPDLREAEFEAWDAAGLLEHMDIDGQRWWFKRAVSNLFRLSPEAAARRAPPVRPFTEGPFETLHPHHAEVVAAARDGATSVAPRRLRVTQSLVVKPDAVPAGETVRAWIPYPRAIPGQQEDIRFVGSVPEGAFIAPEDTLQRTAYMERTAVAGQPTEFSVTYELTVYARRFDIDPDRVVPVEPTPELAPFLEERPPHVVFTPALREFSRQVVGTETNPYRIAQKLFAAVDRIPWAGAREYSTISNISDYAFHAGHADCGQQTLLLITLLRMNGIPARWQSGWVYSDEEVGYDNMHDWGWLYLAPYGWVPMDVTTGQLASDDPALRWFYLGGLDAYRIAFNDDYSRDFVPAKTHFRSE
;
A
#
# COMPACT_ATOMS: atom_id res chain seq x y z
N MET A 1 -6.39 44.80 -18.86
CA MET A 1 -5.44 43.78 -18.37
C MET A 1 -6.25 42.81 -17.53
N HIS A 2 -6.67 41.68 -18.10
CA HIS A 2 -7.25 40.61 -17.30
C HIS A 2 -6.09 40.00 -16.51
N VAL A 3 -6.09 40.22 -15.20
CA VAL A 3 -5.27 39.42 -14.28
C VAL A 3 -5.83 38.01 -14.43
N LEU A 4 -5.11 37.13 -15.13
CA LEU A 4 -5.36 35.69 -15.06
C LEU A 4 -5.27 35.34 -13.57
N ALA A 5 -6.37 34.90 -12.99
CA ALA A 5 -6.38 34.42 -11.62
C ALA A 5 -5.28 33.35 -11.50
N ALA A 6 -4.39 33.48 -10.51
CA ALA A 6 -3.37 32.48 -10.26
C ALA A 6 -4.05 31.11 -10.12
N ALA A 7 -3.58 30.11 -10.86
CA ALA A 7 -4.17 28.78 -10.82
C ALA A 7 -4.11 28.24 -9.39
N SER A 8 -5.23 27.73 -8.89
CA SER A 8 -5.25 27.13 -7.56
C SER A 8 -4.43 25.83 -7.55
N PRO A 9 -3.90 25.38 -6.40
CA PRO A 9 -3.29 24.06 -6.28
C PRO A 9 -4.20 22.93 -6.78
N GLU A 10 -5.51 23.04 -6.60
CA GLU A 10 -6.49 22.08 -7.11
C GLU A 10 -6.54 22.04 -8.65
N ASP A 11 -6.45 23.20 -9.31
CA ASP A 11 -6.38 23.25 -10.78
C ASP A 11 -5.14 22.55 -11.31
N VAL A 12 -4.00 22.74 -10.64
CA VAL A 12 -2.73 22.09 -10.97
C VAL A 12 -2.87 20.57 -10.80
N VAL A 13 -3.41 20.09 -9.67
CA VAL A 13 -3.66 18.65 -9.46
C VAL A 13 -4.51 18.07 -10.59
N ARG A 14 -5.60 18.75 -10.99
CA ARG A 14 -6.45 18.30 -12.11
C ARG A 14 -5.71 18.31 -13.46
N GLN A 15 -4.79 19.23 -13.69
CA GLN A 15 -3.96 19.24 -14.90
C GLN A 15 -2.96 18.09 -14.90
N VAL A 16 -2.32 17.81 -13.76
CA VAL A 16 -1.39 16.68 -13.58
C VAL A 16 -2.13 15.35 -13.75
N ASP A 17 -3.28 15.16 -13.11
CA ASP A 17 -4.09 13.93 -13.22
C ASP A 17 -4.53 13.63 -14.65
N ALA A 18 -4.78 14.69 -15.43
CA ALA A 18 -5.16 14.59 -16.83
C ALA A 18 -3.97 14.57 -17.80
N GLY A 19 -2.72 14.50 -17.31
CA GLY A 19 -1.52 14.46 -18.15
C GLY A 19 -1.17 15.75 -18.90
N ARG A 20 -1.78 16.89 -18.54
CA ARG A 20 -1.51 18.21 -19.14
C ARG A 20 -0.29 18.88 -18.49
N PHE A 21 0.87 18.24 -18.57
CA PHE A 21 2.07 18.64 -17.80
C PHE A 21 2.64 19.98 -18.24
N ARG A 22 2.59 20.34 -19.53
CA ARG A 22 3.00 21.67 -19.99
C ARG A 22 2.14 22.79 -19.40
N GLU A 23 0.83 22.55 -19.29
CA GLU A 23 -0.11 23.49 -18.68
C GLU A 23 0.12 23.62 -17.17
N ALA A 24 0.26 22.47 -16.49
CA ALA A 24 0.57 22.40 -15.07
C ALA A 24 1.88 23.12 -14.73
N GLU A 25 2.95 22.88 -15.49
CA GLU A 25 4.24 23.52 -15.26
C GLU A 25 4.17 25.04 -15.45
N ALA A 26 3.46 25.53 -16.47
CA ALA A 26 3.27 26.96 -16.67
C ALA A 26 2.48 27.60 -15.51
N ALA A 27 1.43 26.93 -15.03
CA ALA A 27 0.64 27.35 -13.88
C ALA A 27 1.48 27.40 -12.59
N ILE A 28 2.24 26.34 -12.31
CA ILE A 28 3.14 26.25 -11.16
C ILE A 28 4.21 27.34 -11.22
N ALA A 29 4.87 27.53 -12.37
CA ALA A 29 5.89 28.55 -12.54
C ALA A 29 5.35 29.96 -12.31
N GLY A 30 4.14 30.26 -12.82
CA GLY A 30 3.46 31.52 -12.60
C GLY A 30 3.16 31.77 -11.11
N ALA A 31 2.64 30.77 -10.40
CA ALA A 31 2.31 30.88 -8.98
C ALA A 31 3.57 30.99 -8.10
N LEU A 32 4.62 30.22 -8.37
CA LEU A 32 5.84 30.23 -7.57
C LEU A 32 6.65 31.53 -7.70
N ALA A 33 6.43 32.30 -8.78
CA ALA A 33 7.03 33.61 -8.98
C ALA A 33 6.47 34.68 -8.03
N ASP A 34 5.31 34.44 -7.40
CA ASP A 34 4.76 35.35 -6.39
C ASP A 34 5.51 35.21 -5.06
N PRO A 35 6.23 36.25 -4.59
CA PRO A 35 6.90 36.21 -3.29
C PRO A 35 5.93 36.20 -2.10
N ALA A 36 4.67 36.57 -2.30
CA ALA A 36 3.63 36.55 -1.27
C ALA A 36 2.93 35.18 -1.13
N LEU A 37 3.31 34.19 -1.95
CA LEU A 37 2.74 32.85 -1.86
C LEU A 37 3.05 32.19 -0.52
N GLU A 38 2.00 31.77 0.19
CA GLU A 38 2.10 31.09 1.48
C GLU A 38 3.01 29.85 1.40
N PRO A 39 3.89 29.60 2.41
CA PRO A 39 4.85 28.50 2.38
C PRO A 39 4.24 27.11 2.14
N GLN A 40 3.05 26.86 2.68
CA GLN A 40 2.35 25.59 2.48
C GLN A 40 1.87 25.42 1.03
N ALA A 41 1.30 26.47 0.44
CA ALA A 41 0.88 26.46 -0.96
C ALA A 41 2.08 26.33 -1.91
N ARG A 42 3.19 27.00 -1.60
CA ARG A 42 4.47 26.85 -2.29
C ARG A 42 4.94 25.40 -2.28
N ARG A 43 4.98 24.76 -1.10
CA ARG A 43 5.39 23.36 -0.95
C ARG A 43 4.46 22.39 -1.69
N ALA A 44 3.15 22.66 -1.72
CA ALA A 44 2.19 21.85 -2.48
C ALA A 44 2.43 21.94 -4.00
N LEU A 45 2.69 23.13 -4.53
CA LEU A 45 3.01 23.31 -5.95
C LEU A 45 4.37 22.71 -6.33
N GLU A 46 5.36 22.82 -5.46
CA GLU A 46 6.65 22.14 -5.62
C GLU A 46 6.50 20.60 -5.61
N PHE A 47 5.57 20.09 -4.80
CA PHE A 47 5.23 18.67 -4.82
C PHE A 47 4.61 18.25 -6.16
N GLU A 48 3.68 19.03 -6.72
CA GLU A 48 3.08 18.68 -8.02
C GLU A 48 4.13 18.62 -9.15
N ARG A 49 5.17 19.47 -9.11
CA ARG A 49 6.34 19.35 -10.00
C ARG A 49 7.07 18.02 -9.84
N GLU A 50 7.36 17.63 -8.60
CA GLU A 50 7.99 16.34 -8.31
C GLU A 50 7.06 15.17 -8.68
N ARG A 51 5.75 15.31 -8.47
CA ARG A 51 4.73 14.32 -8.84
C ARG A 51 4.69 14.10 -10.35
N MET A 52 4.73 15.16 -11.17
CA MET A 52 4.88 15.05 -12.63
C MET A 52 6.14 14.26 -13.01
N ARG A 53 7.27 14.54 -12.36
CA ARG A 53 8.51 13.78 -12.57
C ARG A 53 8.34 12.29 -12.21
N ARG A 54 7.71 11.97 -11.08
CA ARG A 54 7.45 10.58 -10.65
C ARG A 54 6.49 9.86 -11.60
N ILE A 55 5.45 10.53 -12.07
CA ILE A 55 4.53 9.99 -13.09
C ILE A 55 5.31 9.64 -14.36
N ARG A 56 6.28 10.47 -14.81
CA ARG A 56 7.12 10.11 -15.97
C ARG A 56 8.01 8.89 -15.73
N LEU A 57 8.40 8.60 -14.49
CA LEU A 57 9.14 7.39 -14.14
C LEU A 57 8.24 6.15 -14.19
N ASP A 58 6.99 6.30 -13.74
CA ASP A 58 5.99 5.24 -13.81
C ASP A 58 5.56 4.98 -15.26
N PHE A 59 5.18 6.00 -16.02
CA PHE A 59 4.78 5.92 -17.42
C PHE A 59 5.96 6.25 -18.34
N SER A 60 6.89 5.30 -18.42
CA SER A 60 8.17 5.46 -19.12
C SER A 60 8.29 4.63 -20.40
N LEU A 61 7.29 3.82 -20.75
CA LEU A 61 7.32 2.98 -21.94
C LEU A 61 6.56 3.66 -23.08
N ASP A 62 7.19 3.81 -24.24
CA ASP A 62 6.47 4.12 -25.47
C ASP A 62 5.94 2.84 -26.13
N ARG A 63 5.27 2.98 -27.29
CA ARG A 63 4.66 1.84 -28.00
C ARG A 63 5.70 0.81 -28.43
N GLU A 64 6.88 1.25 -28.86
CA GLU A 64 7.95 0.34 -29.30
C GLU A 64 8.46 -0.46 -28.10
N ALA A 65 8.70 0.20 -26.97
CA ALA A 65 9.20 -0.42 -25.74
C ALA A 65 8.21 -1.45 -25.17
N VAL A 66 6.91 -1.13 -25.10
CA VAL A 66 5.90 -2.09 -24.59
C VAL A 66 5.75 -3.29 -25.51
N LEU A 67 5.73 -3.10 -26.83
CA LEU A 67 5.71 -4.20 -27.80
C LEU A 67 6.96 -5.06 -27.73
N ALA A 68 8.14 -4.44 -27.59
CA ALA A 68 9.40 -5.16 -27.43
C ALA A 68 9.40 -6.01 -26.16
N GLN A 69 8.87 -5.49 -25.04
CA GLN A 69 8.71 -6.27 -23.82
C GLN A 69 7.72 -7.43 -23.98
N LEU A 70 6.55 -7.19 -24.58
CA LEU A 70 5.57 -8.26 -24.85
C LEU A 70 6.16 -9.35 -25.74
N ARG A 71 6.88 -8.99 -26.81
CA ARG A 71 7.49 -9.94 -27.75
C ARG A 71 8.58 -10.81 -27.14
N ARG A 72 9.22 -10.39 -26.04
CA ARG A 72 10.12 -11.26 -25.27
C ARG A 72 9.39 -12.43 -24.63
N HIS A 73 8.12 -12.25 -24.30
CA HIS A 73 7.27 -13.27 -23.69
C HIS A 73 6.35 -13.96 -24.70
N ILE A 74 5.94 -13.27 -25.76
CA ILE A 74 5.04 -13.75 -26.81
C ILE A 74 5.70 -13.48 -28.17
N PRO A 75 6.62 -14.34 -28.65
CA PRO A 75 7.39 -14.08 -29.87
C PRO A 75 6.54 -13.90 -31.13
N ASP A 76 5.36 -14.52 -31.18
CA ASP A 76 4.39 -14.46 -32.27
C ASP A 76 3.27 -13.43 -32.03
N LEU A 77 3.49 -12.43 -31.16
CA LEU A 77 2.51 -11.39 -30.84
C LEU A 77 2.02 -10.66 -32.10
N ARG A 78 0.70 -10.68 -32.32
CA ARG A 78 0.05 -9.90 -33.38
C ARG A 78 -0.29 -8.50 -32.89
N GLU A 79 -0.21 -7.51 -33.78
CA GLU A 79 -0.60 -6.13 -33.41
C GLU A 79 -2.05 -6.03 -32.94
N ALA A 80 -2.97 -6.78 -33.56
CA ALA A 80 -4.36 -6.80 -33.15
C ALA A 80 -4.58 -7.31 -31.70
N GLU A 81 -3.70 -8.19 -31.20
CA GLU A 81 -3.76 -8.65 -29.80
C GLU A 81 -3.36 -7.52 -28.85
N PHE A 82 -2.28 -6.80 -29.18
CA PHE A 82 -1.84 -5.63 -28.42
C PHE A 82 -2.92 -4.54 -28.37
N GLU A 83 -3.48 -4.16 -29.53
CA GLU A 83 -4.52 -3.13 -29.59
C GLU A 83 -5.78 -3.53 -28.82
N ALA A 84 -6.15 -4.82 -28.84
CA ALA A 84 -7.27 -5.32 -28.05
C ALA A 84 -7.01 -5.23 -26.53
N TRP A 85 -5.81 -5.58 -26.07
CA TRP A 85 -5.45 -5.49 -24.65
C TRP A 85 -5.33 -4.05 -24.17
N ASP A 86 -4.78 -3.14 -24.99
CA ASP A 86 -4.70 -1.71 -24.67
C ASP A 86 -6.10 -1.07 -24.61
N ALA A 87 -6.96 -1.36 -25.60
CA ALA A 87 -8.34 -0.87 -25.62
C ALA A 87 -9.19 -1.41 -24.47
N ALA A 88 -8.88 -2.61 -23.97
CA ALA A 88 -9.53 -3.20 -22.79
C ALA A 88 -9.01 -2.63 -21.46
N GLY A 89 -7.99 -1.76 -21.46
CA GLY A 89 -7.40 -1.19 -20.25
C GLY A 89 -6.47 -2.16 -19.49
N LEU A 90 -6.11 -3.30 -20.09
CA LEU A 90 -5.22 -4.28 -19.45
C LEU A 90 -3.75 -3.87 -19.47
N LEU A 91 -3.41 -2.90 -20.32
CA LEU A 91 -2.12 -2.24 -20.39
C LEU A 91 -2.30 -0.80 -19.89
N GLU A 92 -2.06 -0.60 -18.61
CA GLU A 92 -2.21 0.73 -17.98
C GLU A 92 -1.35 1.78 -18.71
N HIS A 93 -1.96 2.90 -19.07
CA HIS A 93 -1.32 3.98 -19.81
C HIS A 93 -1.81 5.35 -19.36
N MET A 94 -1.06 6.38 -19.73
CA MET A 94 -1.40 7.78 -19.53
C MET A 94 -0.96 8.59 -20.75
N ASP A 95 -1.85 9.45 -21.24
CA ASP A 95 -1.52 10.39 -22.30
C ASP A 95 -0.92 11.66 -21.67
N ILE A 96 0.40 11.83 -21.80
CA ILE A 96 1.13 12.98 -21.27
C ILE A 96 1.41 13.96 -22.40
N ASP A 97 0.85 15.17 -22.29
CA ASP A 97 0.97 16.25 -23.28
C ASP A 97 0.56 15.85 -24.71
N GLY A 98 -0.36 14.90 -24.85
CA GLY A 98 -0.86 14.37 -26.13
C GLY A 98 -0.10 13.16 -26.67
N GLN A 99 0.88 12.64 -25.93
CA GLN A 99 1.59 11.41 -26.27
C GLN A 99 1.28 10.30 -25.26
N ARG A 100 0.92 9.11 -25.76
CA ARG A 100 0.66 7.94 -24.92
C ARG A 100 1.95 7.33 -24.37
N TRP A 101 1.93 7.03 -23.07
CA TRP A 101 2.97 6.31 -22.37
C TRP A 101 2.36 5.18 -21.54
N TRP A 102 2.95 4.00 -21.59
CA TRP A 102 2.54 2.84 -20.82
C TRP A 102 3.31 2.75 -19.51
N PHE A 103 2.61 2.25 -18.50
CA PHE A 103 3.16 2.01 -17.18
C PHE A 103 4.31 1.00 -17.27
N LYS A 104 5.39 1.21 -16.52
CA LYS A 104 6.62 0.38 -16.55
C LYS A 104 6.37 -1.09 -16.19
N ARG A 105 5.27 -1.40 -15.49
CA ARG A 105 4.84 -2.77 -15.16
C ARG A 105 3.63 -3.24 -15.99
N ALA A 106 3.20 -2.52 -17.03
CA ALA A 106 2.03 -2.85 -17.84
C ALA A 106 2.09 -4.29 -18.37
N VAL A 107 3.25 -4.75 -18.87
CA VAL A 107 3.42 -6.12 -19.40
C VAL A 107 3.32 -7.18 -18.30
N SER A 108 3.97 -6.98 -17.15
CA SER A 108 3.87 -7.93 -16.04
C SER A 108 2.46 -7.96 -15.45
N ASN A 109 1.78 -6.81 -15.39
CA ASN A 109 0.42 -6.70 -14.89
C ASN A 109 -0.58 -7.35 -15.86
N LEU A 110 -0.43 -7.17 -17.18
CA LEU A 110 -1.26 -7.85 -18.19
C LEU A 110 -1.33 -9.35 -17.93
N PHE A 111 -0.20 -10.00 -17.62
CA PHE A 111 -0.17 -11.44 -17.36
C PHE A 111 -0.80 -11.86 -16.02
N ARG A 112 -0.99 -10.91 -15.09
CA ARG A 112 -1.76 -11.14 -13.86
C ARG A 112 -3.26 -10.94 -14.09
N LEU A 113 -3.60 -9.95 -14.91
CA LEU A 113 -4.98 -9.50 -15.15
C LEU A 113 -5.71 -10.32 -16.21
N SER A 114 -4.99 -10.92 -17.16
CA SER A 114 -5.56 -11.67 -18.27
C SER A 114 -5.01 -13.09 -18.33
N PRO A 115 -5.80 -14.11 -17.95
CA PRO A 115 -5.45 -15.52 -18.14
C PRO A 115 -5.16 -15.85 -19.61
N GLU A 116 -5.86 -15.21 -20.55
CA GLU A 116 -5.63 -15.36 -21.99
C GLU A 116 -4.22 -14.89 -22.38
N ALA A 117 -3.84 -13.68 -21.96
CA ALA A 117 -2.49 -13.16 -22.24
C ALA A 117 -1.41 -13.99 -21.52
N ALA A 118 -1.67 -14.42 -20.29
CA ALA A 118 -0.76 -15.27 -19.53
C ALA A 118 -0.48 -16.61 -20.22
N ALA A 119 -1.50 -17.20 -20.87
CA ALA A 119 -1.41 -18.45 -21.62
C ALA A 119 -0.64 -18.32 -22.95
N ARG A 120 -0.49 -17.10 -23.49
CA ARG A 120 0.31 -16.83 -24.70
C ARG A 120 1.82 -16.84 -24.42
N ARG A 121 2.26 -16.86 -23.15
CA ARG A 121 3.68 -16.78 -22.80
C ARG A 121 4.45 -18.03 -23.26
N ALA A 122 5.55 -17.82 -23.98
CA ALA A 122 6.46 -18.87 -24.39
C ALA A 122 7.29 -19.40 -23.18
N PRO A 123 7.56 -20.71 -23.11
CA PRO A 123 8.44 -21.28 -22.10
C PRO A 123 9.88 -20.73 -22.16
N PRO A 124 10.60 -20.63 -21.02
CA PRO A 124 10.15 -20.98 -19.67
C PRO A 124 9.26 -19.89 -19.05
N VAL A 125 8.08 -20.29 -18.59
CA VAL A 125 7.16 -19.40 -17.86
C VAL A 125 7.46 -19.50 -16.38
N ARG A 126 7.87 -18.39 -15.77
CA ARG A 126 8.01 -18.30 -14.32
C ARG A 126 6.63 -18.03 -13.70
N PRO A 127 6.21 -18.80 -12.68
CA PRO A 127 5.01 -18.47 -11.93
C PRO A 127 5.19 -17.13 -11.22
N PHE A 128 4.08 -16.51 -10.85
CA PHE A 128 4.12 -15.36 -9.97
C PHE A 128 4.53 -15.84 -8.57
N THR A 129 5.37 -15.06 -7.90
CA THR A 129 5.69 -15.30 -6.50
C THR A 129 4.48 -14.88 -5.67
N GLU A 130 4.00 -15.80 -4.83
CA GLU A 130 2.93 -15.61 -3.84
C GLU A 130 3.48 -16.05 -2.48
N GLY A 131 3.08 -15.36 -1.42
CA GLY A 131 3.45 -15.72 -0.07
C GLY A 131 2.81 -17.04 0.38
N PRO A 132 3.49 -17.85 1.21
CA PRO A 132 2.94 -19.14 1.66
C PRO A 132 1.66 -19.00 2.50
N PHE A 133 1.43 -17.84 3.11
CA PHE A 133 0.24 -17.53 3.91
C PHE A 133 -0.87 -16.86 3.10
N GLU A 134 -0.65 -16.60 1.81
CA GLU A 134 -1.67 -16.09 0.88
C GLU A 134 -2.64 -17.20 0.45
N THR A 135 -2.32 -18.46 0.76
CA THR A 135 -3.19 -19.63 0.55
C THR A 135 -3.35 -20.42 1.85
N LEU A 136 -4.24 -21.41 1.87
CA LEU A 136 -4.51 -22.18 3.08
C LEU A 136 -3.24 -22.92 3.56
N HIS A 137 -2.69 -22.46 4.69
CA HIS A 137 -1.49 -23.00 5.31
C HIS A 137 -1.81 -23.72 6.64
N PRO A 138 -1.06 -24.77 7.05
CA PRO A 138 -1.25 -25.45 8.35
C PRO A 138 -1.23 -24.51 9.56
N HIS A 139 -0.47 -23.41 9.46
CA HIS A 139 -0.43 -22.38 10.50
C HIS A 139 -1.81 -21.71 10.74
N HIS A 140 -2.66 -21.56 9.71
CA HIS A 140 -4.02 -21.04 9.91
C HIS A 140 -4.83 -21.96 10.84
N ALA A 141 -4.71 -23.28 10.67
CA ALA A 141 -5.38 -24.25 11.53
C ALA A 141 -4.79 -24.27 12.96
N GLU A 142 -3.47 -24.10 13.10
CA GLU A 142 -2.80 -23.92 14.41
C GLU A 142 -3.39 -22.71 15.16
N VAL A 143 -3.49 -21.56 14.47
CA VAL A 143 -4.03 -20.31 15.04
C VAL A 143 -5.49 -20.46 15.45
N VAL A 144 -6.33 -21.03 14.57
CA VAL A 144 -7.74 -21.28 14.88
C VAL A 144 -7.89 -22.22 16.08
N ALA A 145 -7.08 -23.28 16.17
CA ALA A 145 -7.12 -24.21 17.29
C ALA A 145 -6.67 -23.56 18.60
N ALA A 146 -5.60 -22.78 18.58
CA ALA A 146 -5.05 -22.12 19.76
C ALA A 146 -5.97 -21.01 20.33
N ALA A 147 -6.80 -20.40 19.49
CA ALA A 147 -7.73 -19.35 19.90
C ALA A 147 -9.05 -19.85 20.53
N ARG A 148 -9.28 -21.17 20.57
CA ARG A 148 -10.56 -21.77 21.01
C ARG A 148 -10.96 -21.41 22.45
N ASP A 149 -9.99 -21.19 23.32
CA ASP A 149 -10.23 -20.86 24.73
C ASP A 149 -10.42 -19.35 24.97
N GLY A 150 -10.60 -18.55 23.90
CA GLY A 150 -10.84 -17.11 23.95
C GLY A 150 -9.59 -16.25 23.92
N ALA A 151 -8.39 -16.85 23.82
CA ALA A 151 -7.15 -16.12 23.62
C ALA A 151 -7.11 -15.49 22.21
N THR A 152 -6.77 -14.20 22.12
CA THR A 152 -6.73 -13.47 20.82
C THR A 152 -5.31 -13.22 20.29
N SER A 153 -4.31 -13.59 21.08
CA SER A 153 -2.88 -13.55 20.74
C SER A 153 -2.32 -14.95 20.97
N VAL A 154 -1.94 -15.62 19.88
CA VAL A 154 -1.62 -17.05 19.90
C VAL A 154 -0.44 -17.36 18.98
N ALA A 155 0.04 -18.61 19.04
CA ALA A 155 1.08 -19.14 18.15
C ALA A 155 2.31 -18.22 18.00
N PRO A 156 3.00 -17.84 19.10
CA PRO A 156 4.11 -16.89 19.03
C PRO A 156 5.28 -17.39 18.19
N ARG A 157 5.99 -16.45 17.55
CA ARG A 157 7.23 -16.65 16.81
C ARG A 157 8.28 -15.65 17.30
N ARG A 158 9.41 -16.15 17.80
CA ARG A 158 10.56 -15.32 18.20
C ARG A 158 11.48 -15.19 17.00
N LEU A 159 11.80 -13.95 16.62
CA LEU A 159 12.59 -13.66 15.43
C LEU A 159 13.81 -12.83 15.79
N ARG A 160 14.86 -12.99 14.98
CA ARG A 160 15.93 -12.01 14.84
C ARG A 160 15.94 -11.57 13.38
N VAL A 161 15.81 -10.27 13.13
CA VAL A 161 15.68 -9.71 11.79
C VAL A 161 16.80 -8.71 11.56
N THR A 162 17.41 -8.78 10.37
CA THR A 162 18.34 -7.76 9.87
C THR A 162 17.77 -7.17 8.59
N GLN A 163 17.46 -5.88 8.60
CA GLN A 163 17.10 -5.13 7.38
C GLN A 163 18.32 -4.34 6.92
N SER A 164 18.63 -4.38 5.63
CA SER A 164 19.76 -3.67 5.05
C SER A 164 19.34 -2.81 3.85
N LEU A 165 20.05 -1.70 3.67
CA LEU A 165 19.91 -0.79 2.55
C LEU A 165 21.30 -0.46 2.03
N VAL A 166 21.51 -0.64 0.72
CA VAL A 166 22.79 -0.34 0.06
C VAL A 166 22.56 0.70 -1.03
N VAL A 167 23.10 1.89 -0.83
CA VAL A 167 23.16 2.92 -1.87
C VAL A 167 24.34 2.61 -2.78
N LYS A 168 24.09 2.52 -4.08
CA LYS A 168 25.10 2.17 -5.10
C LYS A 168 26.26 3.19 -5.08
N PRO A 169 27.49 2.75 -5.43
CA PRO A 169 28.61 3.65 -5.60
C PRO A 169 28.27 4.85 -6.49
N ASP A 170 28.75 6.02 -6.11
CA ASP A 170 28.63 7.29 -6.85
C ASP A 170 27.18 7.76 -7.15
N ALA A 171 26.16 7.12 -6.55
CA ALA A 171 24.77 7.58 -6.64
C ALA A 171 24.52 8.88 -5.87
N VAL A 172 25.40 9.19 -4.90
CA VAL A 172 25.42 10.42 -4.12
C VAL A 172 26.84 10.99 -4.19
N PRO A 173 27.03 12.30 -4.43
CA PRO A 173 28.36 12.90 -4.50
C PRO A 173 29.22 12.62 -3.27
N ALA A 174 30.50 12.33 -3.48
CA ALA A 174 31.42 12.05 -2.40
C ALA A 174 31.53 13.23 -1.42
N GLY A 175 31.49 12.94 -0.12
CA GLY A 175 31.47 13.96 0.94
C GLY A 175 30.08 14.41 1.37
N GLU A 176 29.02 14.10 0.61
CA GLU A 176 27.65 14.36 1.05
C GLU A 176 27.16 13.33 2.08
N THR A 177 26.27 13.77 2.97
CA THR A 177 25.67 12.92 3.99
C THR A 177 24.42 12.22 3.44
N VAL A 178 24.45 10.89 3.45
CA VAL A 178 23.28 10.05 3.21
C VAL A 178 22.58 9.80 4.55
N ARG A 179 21.27 10.07 4.59
CA ARG A 179 20.41 9.81 5.75
C ARG A 179 19.46 8.66 5.45
N ALA A 180 19.43 7.66 6.31
CA ALA A 180 18.60 6.48 6.14
C ALA A 180 17.60 6.34 7.30
N TRP A 181 16.34 6.05 6.95
CA TRP A 181 15.29 5.66 7.88
C TRP A 181 14.89 4.24 7.50
N ILE A 182 15.38 3.25 8.25
CA ILE A 182 15.01 1.83 8.03
C ILE A 182 13.83 1.50 8.95
N PRO A 183 12.76 0.82 8.48
CA PRO A 183 11.63 0.46 9.33
C PRO A 183 12.06 -0.29 10.61
N TYR A 184 11.43 0.04 11.73
CA TYR A 184 11.70 -0.56 13.03
C TYR A 184 10.38 -0.97 13.71
N PRO A 185 10.27 -2.17 14.30
CA PRO A 185 9.00 -2.69 14.82
C PRO A 185 8.30 -1.73 15.80
N ARG A 186 6.99 -1.52 15.63
CA ARG A 186 6.14 -0.87 16.64
C ARG A 186 5.96 -1.75 17.86
N ALA A 187 5.82 -1.18 19.05
CA ALA A 187 5.40 -1.95 20.23
C ALA A 187 3.86 -2.02 20.26
N ILE A 188 3.29 -3.19 19.91
CA ILE A 188 1.84 -3.36 19.77
C ILE A 188 1.38 -4.52 20.66
N PRO A 189 0.74 -4.24 21.81
CA PRO A 189 0.32 -5.27 22.75
C PRO A 189 -0.50 -6.39 22.12
N GLY A 190 -0.07 -7.62 22.37
CA GLY A 190 -0.64 -8.87 21.85
C GLY A 190 -0.42 -9.11 20.36
N GLN A 191 0.19 -8.22 19.60
CA GLN A 191 0.55 -8.46 18.19
C GLN A 191 2.06 -8.68 18.05
N GLN A 192 2.87 -7.80 18.65
CA GLN A 192 4.31 -7.93 18.65
C GLN A 192 4.91 -7.27 19.89
N GLU A 193 5.75 -8.03 20.60
CA GLU A 193 6.27 -7.70 21.93
C GLU A 193 7.75 -8.08 22.04
N ASP A 194 8.34 -7.83 23.22
CA ASP A 194 9.74 -8.16 23.55
C ASP A 194 10.75 -7.64 22.53
N ILE A 195 10.51 -6.43 22.02
CA ILE A 195 11.32 -5.79 20.98
C ILE A 195 12.65 -5.38 21.59
N ARG A 196 13.74 -5.89 21.01
CA ARG A 196 15.10 -5.60 21.45
C ARG A 196 15.96 -5.17 20.28
N PHE A 197 16.51 -3.96 20.37
CA PHE A 197 17.56 -3.52 19.45
C PHE A 197 18.84 -4.34 19.69
N VAL A 198 19.44 -4.85 18.62
CA VAL A 198 20.69 -5.62 18.66
C VAL A 198 21.86 -4.77 18.20
N GLY A 199 21.72 -4.06 17.08
CA GLY A 199 22.79 -3.25 16.51
C GLY A 199 22.41 -2.61 15.19
N SER A 200 23.30 -1.78 14.66
CA SER A 200 23.13 -1.10 13.38
C SER A 200 24.45 -0.88 12.66
N VAL A 201 24.38 -0.69 11.34
CA VAL A 201 25.49 -0.18 10.53
C VAL A 201 25.01 1.12 9.86
N PRO A 202 25.70 2.25 10.01
CA PRO A 202 26.73 2.49 11.02
C PRO A 202 26.18 2.30 12.44
N GLU A 203 27.08 2.10 13.41
CA GLU A 203 26.69 1.96 14.82
C GLU A 203 25.99 3.23 15.33
N GLY A 204 25.14 3.07 16.35
CA GLY A 204 24.48 4.19 17.01
C GLY A 204 23.23 4.71 16.30
N ALA A 205 22.45 3.83 15.66
CA ALA A 205 21.15 4.22 15.12
C ALA A 205 20.26 4.88 16.17
N PHE A 206 19.61 5.97 15.78
CA PHE A 206 18.58 6.61 16.59
C PHE A 206 17.24 5.93 16.33
N ILE A 207 16.72 5.21 17.32
CA ILE A 207 15.42 4.54 17.22
C ILE A 207 14.31 5.54 17.57
N ALA A 208 13.34 5.72 16.67
CA ALA A 208 12.20 6.59 16.91
C ALA A 208 11.39 6.14 18.16
N PRO A 209 10.80 7.10 18.91
CA PRO A 209 9.96 6.82 20.07
C PRO A 209 8.86 5.78 19.79
N GLU A 210 8.46 4.99 20.79
CA GLU A 210 7.52 3.87 20.62
C GLU A 210 6.11 4.28 20.17
N ASP A 211 5.69 5.49 20.53
CA ASP A 211 4.43 6.12 20.14
C ASP A 211 4.44 6.66 18.70
N THR A 212 5.60 6.67 18.02
CA THR A 212 5.69 7.11 16.62
C THR A 212 4.94 6.15 15.71
N LEU A 213 3.93 6.64 14.99
CA LEU A 213 3.04 5.79 14.21
C LEU A 213 3.70 5.10 13.00
N GLN A 214 4.76 5.70 12.46
CA GLN A 214 5.67 5.10 11.47
C GLN A 214 7.08 5.06 12.06
N ARG A 215 7.46 3.92 12.64
CA ARG A 215 8.67 3.84 13.48
C ARG A 215 9.87 3.36 12.67
N THR A 216 10.99 4.06 12.83
CA THR A 216 12.20 3.84 12.04
C THR A 216 13.44 3.89 12.92
N ALA A 217 14.49 3.21 12.47
CA ALA A 217 15.87 3.40 12.90
C ALA A 217 16.56 4.40 11.96
N TYR A 218 16.97 5.54 12.50
CA TYR A 218 17.65 6.61 11.78
C TYR A 218 19.17 6.49 11.87
N MET A 219 19.84 6.62 10.73
CA MET A 219 21.30 6.62 10.63
C MET A 219 21.79 7.64 9.60
N GLU A 220 23.02 8.11 9.76
CA GLU A 220 23.71 8.96 8.78
C GLU A 220 25.05 8.35 8.39
N ARG A 221 25.44 8.46 7.12
CA ARG A 221 26.76 8.06 6.64
C ARG A 221 27.20 8.95 5.48
N THR A 222 28.47 9.35 5.46
CA THR A 222 29.04 10.11 4.35
C THR A 222 29.31 9.22 3.15
N ALA A 223 28.89 9.64 1.96
CA ALA A 223 29.19 8.95 0.70
C ALA A 223 30.68 9.04 0.36
N VAL A 224 31.25 7.94 -0.12
CA VAL A 224 32.67 7.82 -0.49
C VAL A 224 32.78 7.45 -1.96
N ALA A 225 33.63 8.17 -2.70
CA ALA A 225 33.82 7.95 -4.13
C ALA A 225 34.18 6.47 -4.44
N GLY A 226 33.49 5.89 -5.41
CA GLY A 226 33.68 4.50 -5.83
C GLY A 226 33.25 3.43 -4.82
N GLN A 227 32.63 3.79 -3.69
CA GLN A 227 32.19 2.84 -2.66
C GLN A 227 30.68 2.89 -2.43
N PRO A 228 30.03 1.74 -2.14
CA PRO A 228 28.63 1.73 -1.73
C PRO A 228 28.47 2.36 -0.35
N THR A 229 27.33 2.98 -0.09
CA THR A 229 26.96 3.47 1.25
C THR A 229 25.96 2.49 1.86
N GLU A 230 26.40 1.75 2.87
CA GLU A 230 25.62 0.66 3.47
C GLU A 230 25.02 1.08 4.81
N PHE A 231 23.77 0.66 5.01
CA PHE A 231 23.01 0.79 6.24
C PHE A 231 22.39 -0.55 6.64
N SER A 232 22.28 -0.83 7.93
CA SER A 232 21.46 -1.93 8.42
C SER A 232 20.99 -1.71 9.86
N VAL A 233 19.90 -2.40 10.22
CA VAL A 233 19.43 -2.51 11.59
C VAL A 233 19.11 -3.96 11.90
N THR A 234 19.58 -4.44 13.05
CA THR A 234 19.26 -5.77 13.58
C THR A 234 18.47 -5.62 14.88
N TYR A 235 17.39 -6.38 15.00
CA TYR A 235 16.56 -6.44 16.19
C TYR A 235 15.99 -7.83 16.40
N GLU A 236 15.45 -8.05 17.59
CA GLU A 236 14.65 -9.21 17.93
C GLU A 236 13.27 -8.79 18.41
N LEU A 237 12.28 -9.65 18.22
CA LEU A 237 10.92 -9.44 18.68
C LEU A 237 10.18 -10.78 18.73
N THR A 238 9.08 -10.81 19.48
CA THR A 238 8.11 -11.89 19.46
C THR A 238 6.87 -11.42 18.71
N VAL A 239 6.51 -12.10 17.62
CA VAL A 239 5.27 -11.84 16.85
C VAL A 239 4.23 -12.87 17.25
N TYR A 240 2.97 -12.44 17.37
CA TYR A 240 1.83 -13.29 17.68
C TYR A 240 0.85 -13.28 16.51
N ALA A 241 0.31 -14.45 16.19
CA ALA A 241 -0.90 -14.51 15.39
C ALA A 241 -2.06 -13.88 16.17
N ARG A 242 -2.96 -13.22 15.44
CA ARG A 242 -4.19 -12.65 15.99
C ARG A 242 -5.39 -13.46 15.53
N ARG A 243 -6.36 -13.67 16.41
CA ARG A 243 -7.64 -14.32 16.05
C ARG A 243 -8.75 -13.88 17.00
N PHE A 244 -9.88 -13.49 16.44
CA PHE A 244 -11.07 -13.05 17.15
C PHE A 244 -12.26 -13.87 16.69
N ASP A 245 -12.82 -14.71 17.56
CA ASP A 245 -14.00 -15.50 17.21
C ASP A 245 -15.27 -14.63 17.26
N ILE A 246 -15.62 -14.06 16.11
CA ILE A 246 -16.69 -13.09 15.96
C ILE A 246 -18.01 -13.83 15.76
N ASP A 247 -18.89 -13.68 16.74
CA ASP A 247 -20.30 -14.04 16.66
C ASP A 247 -21.06 -12.84 16.08
N PRO A 248 -21.58 -12.93 14.84
CA PRO A 248 -22.30 -11.83 14.22
C PRO A 248 -23.48 -11.34 15.08
N ASP A 249 -24.14 -12.22 15.82
CA ASP A 249 -25.35 -11.88 16.56
C ASP A 249 -25.06 -11.05 17.83
N ARG A 250 -23.78 -11.00 18.23
CA ARG A 250 -23.29 -10.15 19.32
C ARG A 250 -22.77 -8.80 18.84
N VAL A 251 -22.57 -8.62 17.54
CA VAL A 251 -22.01 -7.40 16.98
C VAL A 251 -23.08 -6.31 16.90
N VAL A 252 -22.76 -5.16 17.49
CA VAL A 252 -23.65 -3.98 17.52
C VAL A 252 -22.98 -2.78 16.84
N PRO A 253 -23.76 -1.87 16.24
CA PRO A 253 -23.25 -0.57 15.78
C PRO A 253 -22.59 0.19 16.92
N VAL A 254 -21.59 0.99 16.59
CA VAL A 254 -20.85 1.81 17.55
C VAL A 254 -21.19 3.28 17.38
N GLU A 255 -21.30 3.99 18.50
CA GLU A 255 -21.41 5.44 18.50
C GLU A 255 -20.02 6.08 18.32
N PRO A 256 -19.92 7.25 17.67
CA PRO A 256 -18.65 7.94 17.44
C PRO A 256 -18.12 8.56 18.74
N THR A 257 -17.41 7.76 19.55
CA THR A 257 -16.63 8.30 20.68
C THR A 257 -15.43 9.11 20.16
N PRO A 258 -14.81 9.99 20.98
CA PRO A 258 -13.62 10.72 20.57
C PRO A 258 -12.48 9.84 20.03
N GLU A 259 -12.37 8.61 20.54
CA GLU A 259 -11.35 7.63 20.12
C GLU A 259 -11.68 6.97 18.77
N LEU A 260 -12.97 6.82 18.43
CA LEU A 260 -13.42 6.16 17.20
C LEU A 260 -13.77 7.12 16.07
N ALA A 261 -14.13 8.37 16.38
CA ALA A 261 -14.54 9.37 15.39
C ALA A 261 -13.53 9.56 14.24
N PRO A 262 -12.20 9.68 14.48
CA PRO A 262 -11.23 9.82 13.39
C PRO A 262 -11.17 8.61 12.43
N PHE A 263 -11.67 7.46 12.89
CA PHE A 263 -11.72 6.23 12.13
C PHE A 263 -13.07 5.98 11.47
N LEU A 264 -14.02 6.90 11.62
CA LEU A 264 -15.33 6.90 10.93
C LEU A 264 -15.40 7.97 9.83
N GLU A 265 -14.55 8.98 9.92
CA GLU A 265 -14.55 10.14 9.03
C GLU A 265 -13.71 9.94 7.76
N GLU A 266 -13.99 10.78 6.76
CA GLU A 266 -13.12 10.97 5.61
C GLU A 266 -11.75 11.50 6.07
N ARG A 267 -10.70 11.07 5.39
CA ARG A 267 -9.35 11.60 5.54
C ARG A 267 -8.74 11.82 4.17
N PRO A 268 -8.94 13.01 3.58
CA PRO A 268 -8.32 13.37 2.33
C PRO A 268 -6.78 13.26 2.41
N PRO A 269 -6.12 12.89 1.30
CA PRO A 269 -6.74 12.69 0.00
C PRO A 269 -7.11 11.22 -0.28
N HIS A 270 -6.70 10.26 0.57
CA HIS A 270 -6.79 8.82 0.25
C HIS A 270 -8.06 8.11 0.75
N VAL A 271 -8.75 8.66 1.75
CA VAL A 271 -10.05 8.15 2.25
C VAL A 271 -11.10 9.22 2.03
N VAL A 272 -11.84 9.13 0.93
CA VAL A 272 -12.85 10.11 0.53
C VAL A 272 -14.09 9.37 0.03
N PHE A 273 -15.27 9.76 0.51
CA PHE A 273 -16.55 9.13 0.23
C PHE A 273 -17.14 9.69 -1.08
N THR A 274 -16.48 9.37 -2.19
CA THR A 274 -16.90 9.82 -3.52
C THR A 274 -18.30 9.30 -3.89
N PRO A 275 -19.06 9.99 -4.76
CA PRO A 275 -20.38 9.52 -5.18
C PRO A 275 -20.37 8.10 -5.76
N ALA A 276 -19.31 7.73 -6.50
CA ALA A 276 -19.15 6.41 -7.07
C ALA A 276 -18.99 5.33 -5.98
N LEU A 277 -18.15 5.58 -4.98
CA LEU A 277 -17.96 4.67 -3.85
C LEU A 277 -19.23 4.54 -2.99
N ARG A 278 -20.01 5.62 -2.82
CA ARG A 278 -21.31 5.59 -2.13
C ARG A 278 -22.30 4.67 -2.84
N GLU A 279 -22.39 4.80 -4.16
CA GLU A 279 -23.29 3.97 -4.94
C GLU A 279 -22.85 2.50 -4.94
N PHE A 280 -21.56 2.23 -5.14
CA PHE A 280 -21.02 0.87 -5.04
C PHE A 280 -21.29 0.24 -3.67
N SER A 281 -21.02 0.98 -2.59
CA SER A 281 -21.28 0.53 -1.24
C SER A 281 -22.75 0.17 -1.02
N ARG A 282 -23.68 1.04 -1.45
CA ARG A 282 -25.13 0.80 -1.36
C ARG A 282 -25.54 -0.47 -2.10
N GLN A 283 -24.98 -0.72 -3.28
CA GLN A 283 -25.26 -1.94 -4.06
C GLN A 283 -24.75 -3.21 -3.39
N VAL A 284 -23.52 -3.19 -2.85
CA VAL A 284 -22.91 -4.34 -2.19
C VAL A 284 -23.59 -4.64 -0.85
N VAL A 285 -23.82 -3.62 -0.03
CA VAL A 285 -24.39 -3.75 1.32
C VAL A 285 -25.88 -4.09 1.27
N GLY A 286 -26.64 -3.43 0.40
CA GLY A 286 -28.09 -3.59 0.30
C GLY A 286 -28.80 -3.14 1.57
N THR A 287 -29.62 -4.01 2.16
CA THR A 287 -30.39 -3.74 3.38
C THR A 287 -29.77 -4.34 4.64
N GLU A 288 -28.52 -4.81 4.57
CA GLU A 288 -27.84 -5.36 5.75
C GLU A 288 -27.52 -4.25 6.74
N THR A 289 -27.74 -4.52 8.03
CA THR A 289 -27.52 -3.56 9.12
C THR A 289 -26.54 -4.08 10.17
N ASN A 290 -26.21 -5.37 10.15
CA ASN A 290 -25.22 -5.94 11.05
C ASN A 290 -23.80 -5.54 10.62
N PRO A 291 -23.02 -4.82 11.45
CA PRO A 291 -21.71 -4.29 11.07
C PRO A 291 -20.73 -5.36 10.55
N TYR A 292 -20.73 -6.55 11.15
CA TYR A 292 -19.82 -7.62 10.72
C TYR A 292 -20.26 -8.23 9.38
N ARG A 293 -21.57 -8.40 9.14
CA ARG A 293 -22.07 -8.88 7.84
C ARG A 293 -21.85 -7.84 6.73
N ILE A 294 -21.96 -6.55 7.05
CA ILE A 294 -21.55 -5.45 6.16
C ILE A 294 -20.07 -5.60 5.82
N ALA A 295 -19.21 -5.76 6.82
CA ALA A 295 -17.77 -5.95 6.61
C ALA A 295 -17.46 -7.18 5.74
N GLN A 296 -18.13 -8.32 5.96
CA GLN A 296 -17.99 -9.52 5.13
C GLN A 296 -18.34 -9.26 3.66
N LYS A 297 -19.45 -8.55 3.39
CA LYS A 297 -19.88 -8.21 2.02
C LYS A 297 -18.88 -7.30 1.32
N LEU A 298 -18.43 -6.25 2.01
CA LEU A 298 -17.48 -5.29 1.47
C LEU A 298 -16.09 -5.92 1.26
N PHE A 299 -15.61 -6.71 2.23
CA PHE A 299 -14.37 -7.46 2.13
C PHE A 299 -14.40 -8.38 0.91
N ALA A 300 -15.43 -9.21 0.76
CA ALA A 300 -15.56 -10.12 -0.38
C ALA A 300 -15.76 -9.41 -1.73
N ALA A 301 -16.24 -8.17 -1.73
CA ALA A 301 -16.36 -7.36 -2.95
C ALA A 301 -15.00 -6.77 -3.37
N VAL A 302 -14.20 -6.31 -2.42
CA VAL A 302 -12.85 -5.77 -2.66
C VAL A 302 -11.84 -6.88 -2.97
N ASP A 303 -11.92 -8.03 -2.29
CA ASP A 303 -11.12 -9.25 -2.53
C ASP A 303 -11.19 -9.73 -3.99
N ARG A 304 -12.32 -9.50 -4.68
CA ARG A 304 -12.47 -9.84 -6.11
C ARG A 304 -11.71 -8.94 -7.07
N ILE A 305 -11.21 -7.79 -6.60
CA ILE A 305 -10.41 -6.89 -7.44
C ILE A 305 -9.05 -7.57 -7.66
N PRO A 306 -8.65 -7.85 -8.92
CA PRO A 306 -7.39 -8.52 -9.18
C PRO A 306 -6.19 -7.78 -8.61
N TRP A 307 -5.23 -8.53 -8.06
CA TRP A 307 -3.95 -7.96 -7.64
C TRP A 307 -3.04 -7.68 -8.84
N ALA A 308 -2.49 -6.48 -8.91
CA ALA A 308 -1.39 -6.17 -9.82
C ALA A 308 -0.45 -5.12 -9.22
N GLY A 309 0.76 -5.01 -9.76
CA GLY A 309 1.75 -4.10 -9.20
C GLY A 309 1.33 -2.65 -9.38
N ALA A 310 1.29 -1.88 -8.31
CA ALA A 310 0.88 -0.48 -8.34
C ALA A 310 1.94 0.46 -8.92
N ARG A 311 1.46 1.64 -9.35
CA ARG A 311 2.22 2.88 -9.47
C ARG A 311 2.80 3.31 -8.14
N GLU A 312 3.77 4.20 -8.17
CA GLU A 312 4.24 4.84 -6.94
C GLU A 312 3.10 5.66 -6.32
N TYR A 313 2.85 5.46 -5.02
CA TYR A 313 1.62 5.95 -4.36
C TYR A 313 1.49 7.48 -4.34
N SER A 314 2.61 8.22 -4.28
CA SER A 314 2.58 9.69 -4.36
C SER A 314 2.14 10.20 -5.75
N THR A 315 2.18 9.35 -6.78
CA THR A 315 1.61 9.69 -8.09
C THR A 315 0.08 9.59 -8.13
N ILE A 316 -0.57 9.06 -7.09
CA ILE A 316 -2.01 8.82 -7.04
C ILE A 316 -2.67 9.86 -6.13
N SER A 317 -3.52 10.73 -6.68
CA SER A 317 -4.20 11.78 -5.91
C SER A 317 -5.10 11.20 -4.82
N ASN A 318 -5.90 10.20 -5.15
CA ASN A 318 -6.76 9.49 -4.20
C ASN A 318 -6.66 7.98 -4.43
N ILE A 319 -6.08 7.27 -3.45
CA ILE A 319 -5.79 5.84 -3.57
C ILE A 319 -7.06 4.99 -3.56
N SER A 320 -8.04 5.29 -2.69
CA SER A 320 -9.29 4.51 -2.65
C SER A 320 -10.09 4.65 -3.94
N ASP A 321 -10.17 5.86 -4.50
CA ASP A 321 -10.87 6.12 -5.77
C ASP A 321 -10.14 5.47 -6.96
N TYR A 322 -8.80 5.57 -6.98
CA TYR A 322 -7.98 4.88 -8.00
C TYR A 322 -8.20 3.37 -7.97
N ALA A 323 -8.12 2.74 -6.78
CA ALA A 323 -8.29 1.30 -6.61
C ALA A 323 -9.66 0.81 -7.13
N PHE A 324 -10.70 1.64 -6.97
CA PHE A 324 -12.04 1.35 -7.46
C PHE A 324 -12.17 1.41 -8.98
N HIS A 325 -11.44 2.33 -9.64
CA HIS A 325 -11.55 2.59 -11.08
C HIS A 325 -10.52 1.87 -11.95
N ALA A 326 -9.36 1.49 -11.41
CA ALA A 326 -8.25 0.94 -12.18
C ALA A 326 -8.49 -0.49 -12.70
N GLY A 327 -9.48 -1.21 -12.14
CA GLY A 327 -9.75 -2.62 -12.47
C GLY A 327 -8.74 -3.61 -11.86
N HIS A 328 -7.78 -3.09 -11.09
CA HIS A 328 -6.79 -3.83 -10.31
C HIS A 328 -6.33 -2.97 -9.14
N ALA A 329 -5.75 -3.60 -8.12
CA ALA A 329 -5.19 -2.88 -6.98
C ALA A 329 -4.13 -3.73 -6.27
N ASP A 330 -3.09 -3.11 -5.70
CA ASP A 330 -2.17 -3.80 -4.79
C ASP A 330 -2.68 -3.78 -3.33
N CYS A 331 -1.88 -4.26 -2.38
CA CYS A 331 -2.32 -4.47 -1.01
C CYS A 331 -2.77 -3.18 -0.30
N GLY A 332 -2.00 -2.10 -0.42
CA GLY A 332 -2.34 -0.82 0.20
C GLY A 332 -3.54 -0.16 -0.47
N GLN A 333 -3.64 -0.28 -1.79
CA GLN A 333 -4.79 0.21 -2.57
C GLN A 333 -6.10 -0.49 -2.18
N GLN A 334 -6.12 -1.83 -2.13
CA GLN A 334 -7.29 -2.59 -1.71
C GLN A 334 -7.65 -2.31 -0.25
N THR A 335 -6.66 -2.24 0.63
CA THR A 335 -6.86 -1.93 2.05
C THR A 335 -7.49 -0.56 2.25
N LEU A 336 -6.99 0.49 1.59
CA LEU A 336 -7.54 1.83 1.69
C LEU A 336 -8.94 1.95 1.07
N LEU A 337 -9.21 1.22 -0.02
CA LEU A 337 -10.55 1.10 -0.57
C LEU A 337 -11.52 0.46 0.44
N LEU A 338 -11.15 -0.69 1.03
CA LEU A 338 -11.98 -1.36 2.03
C LEU A 338 -12.22 -0.47 3.25
N ILE A 339 -11.17 0.19 3.76
CA ILE A 339 -11.30 1.16 4.87
C ILE A 339 -12.32 2.24 4.49
N THR A 340 -12.20 2.85 3.31
CA THR A 340 -13.12 3.91 2.86
C THR A 340 -14.57 3.43 2.83
N LEU A 341 -14.82 2.21 2.35
CA LEU A 341 -16.15 1.61 2.31
C LEU A 341 -16.69 1.28 3.71
N LEU A 342 -15.84 0.75 4.61
CA LEU A 342 -16.23 0.44 5.99
C LEU A 342 -16.61 1.71 6.77
N ARG A 343 -15.76 2.74 6.70
CA ARG A 343 -16.00 4.02 7.40
C ARG A 343 -17.31 4.67 6.97
N MET A 344 -17.60 4.64 5.67
CA MET A 344 -18.85 5.13 5.10
C MET A 344 -20.10 4.40 5.63
N ASN A 345 -19.94 3.15 6.08
CA ASN A 345 -21.02 2.35 6.69
C ASN A 345 -21.00 2.38 8.22
N GLY A 346 -20.32 3.35 8.83
CA GLY A 346 -20.28 3.51 10.28
C GLY A 346 -19.42 2.46 11.00
N ILE A 347 -18.49 1.81 10.29
CA ILE A 347 -17.58 0.82 10.87
C ILE A 347 -16.19 1.48 10.99
N PRO A 348 -15.69 1.74 12.22
CA PRO A 348 -14.39 2.36 12.37
C PRO A 348 -13.30 1.47 11.78
N ALA A 349 -12.44 2.02 10.93
CA ALA A 349 -11.40 1.25 10.27
C ALA A 349 -10.09 2.04 10.14
N ARG A 350 -8.94 1.37 10.33
CA ARG A 350 -7.60 1.96 10.26
C ARG A 350 -6.64 1.07 9.48
N TRP A 351 -5.59 1.67 8.96
CA TRP A 351 -4.57 1.03 8.12
C TRP A 351 -3.36 0.61 8.97
N GLN A 352 -2.68 -0.45 8.57
CA GLN A 352 -1.41 -0.91 9.14
C GLN A 352 -0.53 -1.44 8.01
N SER A 353 0.80 -1.32 8.12
CA SER A 353 1.70 -1.98 7.18
C SER A 353 3.03 -2.40 7.80
N GLY A 354 3.74 -3.23 7.06
CA GLY A 354 5.10 -3.64 7.37
C GLY A 354 5.61 -4.71 6.43
N TRP A 355 6.08 -5.83 6.98
CA TRP A 355 6.72 -6.90 6.21
C TRP A 355 6.09 -8.24 6.51
N VAL A 356 5.79 -9.02 5.47
CA VAL A 356 5.45 -10.44 5.57
C VAL A 356 6.70 -11.27 5.26
N TYR A 357 6.83 -12.43 5.87
CA TYR A 357 7.98 -13.31 5.67
C TYR A 357 7.57 -14.79 5.76
N SER A 358 8.53 -15.68 5.49
CA SER A 358 8.40 -17.11 5.73
C SER A 358 9.60 -17.64 6.51
N ASP A 359 9.51 -18.91 6.88
CA ASP A 359 10.70 -19.64 7.34
C ASP A 359 11.79 -19.67 6.24
N GLU A 360 13.06 -19.76 6.66
CA GLU A 360 14.23 -19.68 5.76
C GLU A 360 14.21 -20.74 4.65
N GLU A 361 13.63 -21.91 4.92
CA GLU A 361 13.50 -23.00 3.94
C GLU A 361 12.61 -22.62 2.74
N VAL A 362 11.61 -21.77 2.97
CA VAL A 362 10.72 -21.26 1.91
C VAL A 362 11.32 -20.01 1.26
N GLY A 363 11.97 -19.14 2.05
CA GLY A 363 12.71 -17.98 1.53
C GLY A 363 11.83 -16.92 0.86
N TYR A 364 10.71 -16.54 1.49
CA TYR A 364 9.82 -15.46 1.04
C TYR A 364 9.86 -14.29 2.02
N ASP A 365 9.89 -13.08 1.46
CA ASP A 365 9.67 -11.85 2.20
C ASP A 365 9.16 -10.75 1.26
N ASN A 366 8.25 -9.90 1.76
CA ASN A 366 7.70 -8.80 0.97
C ASN A 366 7.10 -7.69 1.85
N MET A 367 6.98 -6.48 1.30
CA MET A 367 6.18 -5.42 1.90
C MET A 367 4.70 -5.77 1.82
N HIS A 368 3.94 -5.45 2.87
CA HIS A 368 2.50 -5.70 2.89
C HIS A 368 1.73 -4.68 3.71
N ASP A 369 0.51 -4.43 3.26
CA ASP A 369 -0.45 -3.51 3.85
C ASP A 369 -1.72 -4.27 4.19
N TRP A 370 -2.29 -3.96 5.35
CA TRP A 370 -3.53 -4.56 5.82
C TRP A 370 -4.28 -3.58 6.72
N GLY A 371 -5.46 -3.98 7.18
CA GLY A 371 -6.36 -3.11 7.93
C GLY A 371 -6.72 -3.65 9.32
N TRP A 372 -7.38 -2.79 10.06
CA TRP A 372 -8.11 -3.14 11.28
C TRP A 372 -9.49 -2.49 11.22
N LEU A 373 -10.49 -3.19 11.72
CA LEU A 373 -11.84 -2.67 11.92
C LEU A 373 -12.25 -2.82 13.38
N TYR A 374 -13.07 -1.91 13.88
CA TYR A 374 -13.59 -1.96 15.24
C TYR A 374 -14.98 -2.62 15.24
N LEU A 375 -15.13 -3.71 15.98
CA LEU A 375 -16.41 -4.41 16.14
C LEU A 375 -16.71 -4.55 17.64
N ALA A 376 -17.76 -3.92 18.14
CA ALA A 376 -18.20 -4.15 19.52
C ALA A 376 -18.84 -5.55 19.66
N PRO A 377 -18.61 -6.30 20.75
CA PRO A 377 -17.77 -5.97 21.91
C PRO A 377 -16.28 -6.38 21.77
N TYR A 378 -15.84 -6.83 20.59
CA TYR A 378 -14.52 -7.41 20.33
C TYR A 378 -13.37 -6.38 20.29
N GLY A 379 -13.67 -5.11 20.03
CA GLY A 379 -12.67 -4.05 19.89
C GLY A 379 -12.04 -4.00 18.50
N TRP A 380 -10.75 -3.65 18.42
CA TRP A 380 -10.00 -3.65 17.16
C TRP A 380 -9.66 -5.08 16.73
N VAL A 381 -10.20 -5.46 15.58
CA VAL A 381 -10.03 -6.75 14.93
C VAL A 381 -9.24 -6.53 13.64
N PRO A 382 -8.31 -7.41 13.25
CA PRO A 382 -7.54 -7.24 12.03
C PRO A 382 -8.30 -7.74 10.79
N MET A 383 -7.91 -7.20 9.64
CA MET A 383 -8.36 -7.68 8.33
C MET A 383 -7.23 -7.57 7.29
N ASP A 384 -7.13 -8.54 6.39
CA ASP A 384 -6.20 -8.52 5.25
C ASP A 384 -6.97 -8.91 3.98
N VAL A 385 -7.51 -7.90 3.30
CA VAL A 385 -8.34 -8.09 2.10
C VAL A 385 -7.56 -8.55 0.88
N THR A 386 -6.25 -8.32 0.88
CA THR A 386 -5.37 -8.73 -0.23
C THR A 386 -5.16 -10.22 -0.25
N THR A 387 -4.97 -10.81 0.93
CA THR A 387 -4.97 -12.27 1.03
C THR A 387 -6.38 -12.83 0.82
N GLY A 388 -7.40 -12.10 1.27
CA GLY A 388 -8.78 -12.40 0.93
C GLY A 388 -9.31 -13.66 1.60
N GLN A 389 -10.29 -14.29 0.96
CA GLN A 389 -10.86 -15.56 1.43
C GLN A 389 -9.96 -16.74 1.11
N LEU A 390 -9.64 -17.54 2.12
CA LEU A 390 -8.94 -18.80 1.90
C LEU A 390 -9.86 -19.85 1.30
N ALA A 391 -9.34 -20.64 0.37
CA ALA A 391 -10.05 -21.78 -0.23
C ALA A 391 -10.28 -22.89 0.81
N SER A 392 -11.36 -22.78 1.59
CA SER A 392 -11.76 -23.75 2.62
C SER A 392 -13.28 -23.80 2.79
N ASP A 393 -13.79 -25.00 3.06
CA ASP A 393 -15.20 -25.20 3.42
C ASP A 393 -15.49 -24.76 4.86
N ASP A 394 -14.47 -24.82 5.75
CA ASP A 394 -14.56 -24.35 7.13
C ASP A 394 -14.67 -22.82 7.17
N PRO A 395 -15.78 -22.24 7.65
CA PRO A 395 -15.94 -20.79 7.73
C PRO A 395 -14.85 -20.08 8.54
N ALA A 396 -14.30 -20.71 9.58
CA ALA A 396 -13.25 -20.11 10.41
C ALA A 396 -11.92 -19.96 9.66
N LEU A 397 -11.65 -20.88 8.73
CA LEU A 397 -10.46 -20.81 7.86
C LEU A 397 -10.73 -19.94 6.63
N ARG A 398 -11.91 -20.07 6.00
CA ARG A 398 -12.28 -19.25 4.83
C ARG A 398 -12.22 -17.76 5.14
N TRP A 399 -12.73 -17.34 6.30
CA TRP A 399 -12.74 -15.95 6.74
C TRP A 399 -11.58 -15.60 7.67
N PHE A 400 -10.49 -16.38 7.64
CA PHE A 400 -9.35 -16.20 8.57
C PHE A 400 -8.85 -14.76 8.61
N TYR A 401 -8.67 -14.13 7.44
CA TYR A 401 -8.18 -12.76 7.30
C TYR A 401 -9.24 -11.66 7.46
N LEU A 402 -10.43 -11.99 7.97
CA LEU A 402 -11.40 -11.01 8.48
C LEU A 402 -11.72 -11.38 9.93
N GLY A 403 -10.81 -11.05 10.84
CA GLY A 403 -10.84 -11.60 12.19
C GLY A 403 -9.50 -12.14 12.68
N GLY A 404 -8.50 -12.26 11.81
CA GLY A 404 -7.22 -12.84 12.17
C GLY A 404 -6.04 -12.40 11.30
N LEU A 405 -4.85 -12.70 11.81
CA LEU A 405 -3.55 -12.54 11.16
C LEU A 405 -2.67 -13.72 11.57
N ASP A 406 -1.86 -14.23 10.65
CA ASP A 406 -0.77 -15.15 10.94
C ASP A 406 0.34 -14.51 11.80
N ALA A 407 1.24 -15.33 12.33
CA ALA A 407 2.42 -14.90 13.09
C ALA A 407 3.66 -14.64 12.20
N TYR A 408 3.48 -14.38 10.91
CA TYR A 408 4.53 -14.24 9.89
C TYR A 408 4.55 -12.85 9.24
N ARG A 409 4.17 -11.84 10.03
CA ARG A 409 4.16 -10.43 9.63
C ARG A 409 4.59 -9.51 10.77
N ILE A 410 5.39 -8.50 10.44
CA ILE A 410 5.89 -7.49 11.39
C ILE A 410 5.28 -6.15 11.01
N ALA A 411 4.63 -5.48 11.96
CA ALA A 411 4.11 -4.13 11.78
C ALA A 411 5.18 -3.08 12.09
N PHE A 412 5.37 -2.15 11.14
CA PHE A 412 6.22 -0.97 11.31
C PHE A 412 5.41 0.32 11.38
N ASN A 413 4.21 0.30 10.79
CA ASN A 413 3.35 1.47 10.63
C ASN A 413 1.92 1.14 11.08
N ASP A 414 1.33 1.97 11.96
CA ASP A 414 -0.11 1.92 12.32
C ASP A 414 -0.94 3.02 11.67
N ASP A 415 -0.30 3.86 10.84
CA ASP A 415 -0.98 4.91 10.10
C ASP A 415 -0.16 5.33 8.87
N TYR A 416 -0.86 5.79 7.84
CA TYR A 416 -0.25 6.33 6.63
C TYR A 416 -0.02 7.84 6.77
N SER A 417 0.84 8.38 5.90
CA SER A 417 1.14 9.81 5.87
C SER A 417 1.64 10.43 7.19
N ARG A 418 2.41 9.71 8.02
CA ARG A 418 2.97 10.23 9.29
C ARG A 418 4.39 10.73 9.16
N ASP A 419 4.78 11.71 9.97
CA ASP A 419 6.17 12.18 9.98
C ASP A 419 7.12 11.13 10.59
N PHE A 420 8.32 11.05 10.03
CA PHE A 420 9.42 10.29 10.64
C PHE A 420 10.08 11.08 11.78
N VAL A 421 10.84 10.36 12.60
CA VAL A 421 11.69 10.95 13.64
C VAL A 421 13.14 10.51 13.40
N PRO A 422 14.07 11.43 13.11
CA PRO A 422 13.84 12.86 12.85
C PRO A 422 13.03 13.10 11.56
N ALA A 423 12.38 14.27 11.48
CA ALA A 423 11.52 14.62 10.36
C ALA A 423 12.31 14.72 9.04
N LYS A 424 11.74 14.17 7.97
CA LYS A 424 12.30 14.26 6.63
C LYS A 424 11.92 15.61 6.01
N THR A 425 12.89 16.29 5.40
CA THR A 425 12.67 17.59 4.73
C THR A 425 12.33 17.47 3.25
N HIS A 426 12.56 16.30 2.63
CA HIS A 426 12.28 16.02 1.23
C HIS A 426 10.95 15.28 1.06
N PHE A 427 10.30 15.44 -0.11
CA PHE A 427 9.10 14.68 -0.45
C PHE A 427 9.35 13.16 -0.35
N ARG A 428 8.34 12.41 0.06
CA ARG A 428 8.39 10.96 0.20
C ARG A 428 7.43 10.30 -0.78
N SER A 429 7.66 9.02 -1.07
CA SER A 429 6.54 8.16 -1.46
C SER A 429 5.66 8.03 -0.22
N GLU A 430 4.35 8.15 -0.41
CA GLU A 430 3.39 7.74 0.61
C GLU A 430 3.46 6.23 0.84
#